data_AF-H1KN85-F1
#
_entry.id   AF-H1KN85-F1
#
_cell.length_a   1.000
_cell.length_b   1.000
_cell.length_c   1.000
_cell.angle_alpha   90.00
_cell.angle_beta   90.00
_cell.angle_gamma   90.00
#
_symmetry.space_group_name_H-M   'P 1'
#
loop_
_entity.id
_entity.type
_entity.pdbx_description
1 polymer ?
#
loop_
_entity_poly.entity_id
_entity_poly.type
_entity_poly.pdbx_seq_one_letter_code
_entity_poly.pdbx_strand_id
1 'polypeptide(L)'
;MTRKSFSRALWAALFAAALTGPAVADIKDYAFELVQREAKVGEAVLSVRLVDRRTGKPVTDAVIFAKRIDMAPDSMEEMVSKIEQVPSTEPGVYRFRAKLSMAGGWRLSLGAKVQGETGTVENKLVFQAVK
;
A
#
# COMPACT_ATOMS: atom_id res chain seq x y z
N MET A 1 36.95 -54.90 46.71
CA MET A 1 37.16 -53.71 45.86
C MET A 1 35.81 -53.15 45.45
N THR A 2 35.71 -51.83 45.46
CA THR A 2 34.52 -50.98 45.41
C THR A 2 34.01 -50.63 44.00
N ARG A 3 32.68 -50.38 43.93
CA ARG A 3 31.93 -49.40 43.11
C ARG A 3 31.75 -49.57 41.58
N LYS A 4 30.46 -49.72 41.22
CA LYS A 4 29.62 -48.96 40.26
C LYS A 4 30.30 -48.29 39.06
N SER A 5 29.74 -48.47 37.85
CA SER A 5 28.95 -47.39 37.21
C SER A 5 28.15 -47.88 36.00
N PHE A 6 26.93 -47.36 35.90
CA PHE A 6 26.00 -47.47 34.78
C PHE A 6 26.54 -46.72 33.56
N SER A 7 26.45 -47.32 32.36
CA SER A 7 26.61 -46.59 31.10
C SER A 7 25.26 -46.04 30.64
N ARG A 8 25.13 -44.71 30.67
CA ARG A 8 24.12 -43.94 29.94
C ARG A 8 24.82 -43.17 28.83
N ALA A 9 24.36 -43.31 27.60
CA ALA A 9 24.53 -42.32 26.52
C ALA A 9 23.32 -42.48 25.57
N LEU A 10 22.22 -41.79 25.84
CA LEU A 10 21.84 -40.47 25.33
C LEU A 10 21.52 -40.50 23.81
N TRP A 11 20.27 -40.84 23.49
CA TRP A 11 19.67 -40.57 22.19
C TRP A 11 19.47 -39.06 22.04
N ALA A 12 20.26 -38.43 21.18
CA ALA A 12 20.08 -37.04 20.78
C ALA A 12 19.35 -37.01 19.44
N ALA A 13 18.05 -36.72 19.46
CA ALA A 13 17.33 -36.24 18.27
C ALA A 13 15.98 -35.65 18.69
N LEU A 14 15.89 -34.34 18.88
CA LEU A 14 14.61 -33.63 18.88
C LEU A 14 14.74 -32.29 18.14
N PHE A 15 14.24 -32.34 16.91
CA PHE A 15 13.76 -31.27 16.02
C PHE A 15 13.69 -29.85 16.61
N ALA A 16 14.58 -28.97 16.13
CA ALA A 16 14.31 -27.54 16.11
C ALA A 16 13.42 -27.23 14.90
N ALA A 17 12.11 -27.49 15.01
CA ALA A 17 11.15 -26.93 14.07
C ALA A 17 11.10 -25.42 14.30
N ALA A 18 11.83 -24.66 13.49
CA ALA A 18 11.70 -23.22 13.44
C ALA A 18 10.24 -22.89 13.09
N LEU A 19 9.55 -22.22 14.02
CA LEU A 19 8.20 -21.70 13.81
C LEU A 19 8.25 -20.63 12.71
N THR A 20 8.17 -21.02 11.44
CA THR A 20 7.89 -20.10 10.34
C THR A 20 6.38 -19.88 10.30
N GLY A 21 5.85 -19.14 11.28
CA GLY A 21 4.51 -18.57 11.16
C GLY A 21 4.48 -17.52 10.05
N PRO A 22 3.32 -17.26 9.40
CA PRO A 22 3.22 -16.16 8.46
C PRO A 22 3.57 -14.88 9.19
N ALA A 23 4.61 -14.17 8.72
CA ALA A 23 4.88 -12.83 9.20
C ALA A 23 3.64 -11.98 8.95
N VAL A 24 3.00 -11.51 10.03
CA VAL A 24 1.91 -10.53 9.94
C VAL A 24 2.50 -9.30 9.27
N ALA A 25 1.90 -8.88 8.17
CA ALA A 25 2.37 -7.67 7.49
C ALA A 25 2.12 -6.47 8.41
N ASP A 26 3.01 -5.48 8.31
CA ASP A 26 2.82 -4.20 8.97
C ASP A 26 2.28 -3.22 7.92
N ILE A 27 1.55 -2.19 8.35
CA ILE A 27 0.93 -1.24 7.43
C ILE A 27 1.93 -0.56 6.50
N LYS A 28 3.20 -0.41 6.95
CA LYS A 28 4.32 0.12 6.18
C LYS A 28 4.74 -0.76 4.98
N ASP A 29 4.34 -2.02 5.00
CA ASP A 29 4.59 -2.96 3.90
C ASP A 29 3.63 -2.74 2.74
N TYR A 30 2.58 -1.94 2.92
CA TYR A 30 1.63 -1.62 1.87
C TYR A 30 1.87 -0.21 1.34
N ALA A 31 1.72 -0.04 0.02
CA ALA A 31 1.77 1.29 -0.58
C ALA A 31 0.89 1.42 -1.81
N PHE A 32 0.33 2.61 -1.94
CA PHE A 32 -0.24 3.09 -3.18
C PHE A 32 0.85 3.47 -4.18
N GLU A 33 0.63 3.13 -5.43
CA GLU A 33 1.52 3.43 -6.55
C GLU A 33 0.70 3.98 -7.71
N LEU A 34 1.17 5.08 -8.31
CA LEU A 34 0.56 5.63 -9.51
C LEU A 34 0.76 4.68 -10.68
N VAL A 35 -0.32 4.33 -11.38
CA VAL A 35 -0.22 3.58 -12.64
C VAL A 35 0.29 4.48 -13.77
N GLN A 36 -0.09 5.75 -13.75
CA GLN A 36 0.45 6.80 -14.63
C GLN A 36 0.88 8.01 -13.82
N ARG A 37 2.01 8.61 -14.20
CA ARG A 37 2.54 9.84 -13.57
C ARG A 37 2.13 11.11 -14.29
N GLU A 38 1.35 11.00 -15.36
CA GLU A 38 0.82 12.11 -16.13
C GLU A 38 -0.69 11.95 -16.32
N ALA A 39 -1.40 13.07 -16.32
CA ALA A 39 -2.82 13.15 -16.63
C ALA A 39 -3.10 14.42 -17.43
N LYS A 40 -4.16 14.40 -18.26
CA LYS A 40 -4.54 15.60 -19.00
C LYS A 40 -5.25 16.61 -18.10
N VAL A 41 -5.01 17.89 -18.34
CA VAL A 41 -5.81 18.99 -17.77
C VAL A 41 -7.28 18.80 -18.20
N GLY A 42 -8.20 19.12 -17.30
CA GLY A 42 -9.64 18.86 -17.46
C GLY A 42 -10.10 17.66 -16.66
N GLU A 43 -11.15 17.00 -17.13
CA GLU A 43 -11.64 15.76 -16.51
C GLU A 43 -10.62 14.64 -16.73
N ALA A 44 -10.10 14.10 -15.63
CA ALA A 44 -9.11 13.03 -15.64
C ALA A 44 -9.54 11.87 -14.74
N VAL A 45 -9.14 10.65 -15.13
CA VAL A 45 -9.25 9.47 -14.28
C VAL A 45 -7.85 9.01 -13.89
N LEU A 46 -7.53 9.18 -12.61
CA LEU A 46 -6.28 8.75 -12.01
C LEU A 46 -6.41 7.29 -11.57
N SER A 47 -5.43 6.47 -11.93
CA SER A 47 -5.39 5.06 -11.53
C SER A 47 -4.24 4.83 -10.57
N VAL A 48 -4.52 4.17 -9.46
CA VAL A 48 -3.56 3.87 -8.40
C VAL A 48 -3.66 2.41 -8.04
N ARG A 49 -2.54 1.70 -7.97
CA ARG A 49 -2.46 0.33 -7.46
C ARG A 49 -2.13 0.34 -5.98
N LEU A 50 -2.78 -0.48 -5.18
CA LEU A 50 -2.31 -0.79 -3.82
C LEU A 50 -1.54 -2.11 -3.84
N VAL A 51 -0.33 -2.12 -3.32
CA VAL A 51 0.59 -3.27 -3.38
C VAL A 51 1.08 -3.62 -1.98
N ASP A 52 1.08 -4.91 -1.66
CA ASP A 52 1.92 -5.45 -0.58
C ASP A 52 3.36 -5.59 -1.11
N ARG A 53 4.27 -4.75 -0.60
CA ARG A 53 5.67 -4.66 -1.03
C ARG A 53 6.48 -5.89 -0.67
N ARG A 54 6.09 -6.69 0.32
CA ARG A 54 6.78 -7.94 0.66
C ARG A 54 6.55 -8.99 -0.43
N THR A 55 5.33 -9.05 -0.96
CA THR A 55 4.92 -10.12 -1.88
C THR A 55 4.80 -9.65 -3.34
N GLY A 56 4.76 -8.34 -3.57
CA GLY A 56 4.47 -7.73 -4.88
C GLY A 56 3.02 -7.91 -5.32
N LYS A 57 2.15 -8.46 -4.48
CA LYS A 57 0.76 -8.77 -4.84
C LYS A 57 -0.12 -7.51 -4.74
N PRO A 58 -1.08 -7.34 -5.66
CA PRO A 58 -2.08 -6.29 -5.54
C PRO A 58 -3.03 -6.58 -4.37
N VAL A 59 -3.40 -5.54 -3.63
CA VAL A 59 -4.43 -5.60 -2.58
C VAL A 59 -5.76 -5.19 -3.20
N THR A 60 -6.73 -6.09 -3.21
CA THR A 60 -7.97 -5.94 -4.00
C THR A 60 -9.17 -5.45 -3.19
N ASP A 61 -9.10 -5.57 -1.87
CA ASP A 61 -10.20 -5.43 -0.91
C ASP A 61 -9.97 -4.28 0.09
N ALA A 62 -9.07 -3.36 -0.23
CA ALA A 62 -8.86 -2.17 0.58
C ALA A 62 -10.04 -1.20 0.48
N VAL A 63 -10.37 -0.60 1.63
CA VAL A 63 -11.42 0.40 1.78
C VAL A 63 -10.75 1.78 1.86
N ILE A 64 -10.86 2.56 0.79
CA ILE A 64 -10.38 3.94 0.74
C ILE A 64 -11.42 4.85 1.37
N PHE A 65 -11.08 5.49 2.49
CA PHE A 65 -11.99 6.37 3.23
C PHE A 65 -11.56 7.83 3.18
N ALA A 66 -10.26 8.11 3.00
CA ALA A 66 -9.73 9.45 2.86
C ALA A 66 -9.16 9.66 1.45
N LYS A 67 -9.58 10.77 0.81
CA LYS A 67 -9.09 11.18 -0.51
C LYS A 67 -9.06 12.71 -0.59
N ARG A 68 -7.94 13.25 -1.06
CA ARG A 68 -7.74 14.68 -1.35
C ARG A 68 -6.87 14.82 -2.58
N ILE A 69 -7.14 15.81 -3.40
CA ILE A 69 -6.28 16.18 -4.52
C ILE A 69 -6.02 17.70 -4.49
N ASP A 70 -4.75 18.09 -4.57
CA ASP A 70 -4.31 19.49 -4.48
C ASP A 70 -3.04 19.75 -5.29
N MET A 71 -2.64 21.01 -5.40
CA MET A 71 -1.40 21.44 -6.08
C MET A 71 -0.27 21.82 -5.11
N ALA A 72 -0.18 21.13 -3.96
CA ALA A 72 0.91 21.37 -3.02
C ALA A 72 2.33 21.23 -3.59
N PRO A 73 2.64 20.34 -4.57
CA PRO A 73 3.96 20.28 -5.18
C PRO A 73 4.42 21.62 -5.78
N ASP A 74 3.47 22.44 -6.22
CA ASP A 74 3.71 23.76 -6.80
C ASP A 74 3.41 24.88 -5.78
N SER A 75 3.44 24.58 -4.48
CA SER A 75 3.12 25.50 -3.38
C SER A 75 1.70 26.10 -3.44
N MET A 76 0.76 25.41 -4.08
CA MET A 76 -0.64 25.82 -4.22
C MET A 76 -1.58 24.81 -3.54
N GLU A 77 -1.33 24.47 -2.27
CA GLU A 77 -2.09 23.40 -1.57
C GLU A 77 -3.56 23.73 -1.29
N GLU A 78 -3.91 25.01 -1.27
CA GLU A 78 -5.29 25.50 -1.17
C GLU A 78 -6.08 25.26 -2.46
N MET A 79 -5.39 25.06 -3.59
CA MET A 79 -6.00 24.71 -4.88
C MET A 79 -6.38 23.23 -4.89
N VAL A 80 -7.52 22.93 -4.26
CA VAL A 80 -8.11 21.60 -4.19
C VAL A 80 -9.09 21.37 -5.33
N SER A 81 -9.23 20.11 -5.77
CA SER A 81 -10.30 19.70 -6.68
C SER A 81 -11.20 18.63 -6.05
N LYS A 82 -12.44 18.54 -6.53
CA LYS A 82 -13.35 17.45 -6.13
C LYS A 82 -12.80 16.14 -6.69
N ILE A 83 -12.78 15.11 -5.86
CA ILE A 83 -12.31 13.78 -6.22
C ILE A 83 -13.33 12.72 -5.83
N GLU A 84 -13.68 11.88 -6.79
CA GLU A 84 -14.65 10.80 -6.64
C GLU A 84 -14.00 9.48 -7.02
N GLN A 85 -14.21 8.45 -6.20
CA GLN A 85 -13.78 7.10 -6.57
C GLN A 85 -14.77 6.54 -7.58
N VAL A 86 -14.27 5.95 -8.65
CA VAL A 86 -15.07 5.31 -9.70
C VAL A 86 -14.73 3.80 -9.77
N PRO A 87 -15.64 2.95 -10.29
CA PRO A 87 -15.37 1.53 -10.40
C PRO A 87 -14.11 1.22 -11.22
N SER A 88 -13.42 0.15 -10.84
CA SER A 88 -12.29 -0.43 -11.55
C SER A 88 -12.60 -1.87 -11.94
N THR A 89 -12.15 -2.27 -13.12
CA THR A 89 -12.20 -3.66 -13.60
C THR A 89 -10.88 -4.40 -13.37
N GLU A 90 -9.84 -3.69 -12.92
CA GLU A 90 -8.50 -4.25 -12.70
C GLU A 90 -8.29 -4.55 -11.21
N PRO A 91 -7.91 -5.79 -10.84
CA PRO A 91 -7.68 -6.16 -9.44
C PRO A 91 -6.63 -5.29 -8.75
N GLY A 92 -7.02 -4.72 -7.60
CA GLY A 92 -6.18 -3.87 -6.75
C GLY A 92 -5.78 -2.54 -7.37
N VAL A 93 -6.42 -2.17 -8.48
CA VAL A 93 -6.36 -0.83 -9.04
C VAL A 93 -7.61 -0.07 -8.62
N TYR A 94 -7.39 1.10 -8.03
CA TYR A 94 -8.42 2.03 -7.58
C TYR A 94 -8.37 3.26 -8.49
N ARG A 95 -9.55 3.69 -8.94
CA ARG A 95 -9.69 4.77 -9.92
C ARG A 95 -10.39 5.97 -9.31
N PHE A 96 -9.90 7.15 -9.63
CA PHE A 96 -10.43 8.41 -9.11
C PHE A 96 -10.67 9.39 -10.24
N ARG A 97 -11.90 9.88 -10.36
CA ARG A 97 -12.23 10.99 -11.24
C ARG A 97 -12.00 12.30 -10.51
N ALA A 98 -11.31 13.23 -11.15
CA ALA A 98 -11.14 14.60 -10.68
C ALA A 98 -11.02 15.56 -11.87
N LYS A 99 -11.34 16.83 -11.63
CA LYS A 99 -11.12 17.90 -12.61
C LYS A 99 -9.82 18.63 -12.29
N LEU A 100 -8.80 18.42 -13.11
CA LEU A 100 -7.51 19.11 -13.00
C LEU A 100 -7.64 20.48 -13.67
N SER A 101 -7.67 21.55 -12.90
CA SER A 101 -7.96 22.91 -13.39
C SER A 101 -6.85 23.52 -14.23
N MET A 102 -5.61 23.07 -14.04
CA MET A 102 -4.42 23.65 -14.66
C MET A 102 -3.28 22.62 -14.76
N ALA A 103 -2.36 22.89 -15.69
CA ALA A 103 -1.14 22.12 -15.82
C ALA A 103 -0.21 22.39 -14.63
N GLY A 104 0.63 21.41 -14.29
CA GLY A 104 1.58 21.51 -13.17
C GLY A 104 1.58 20.28 -12.26
N GLY A 105 2.25 20.41 -11.12
CA GLY A 105 2.39 19.37 -10.11
C GLY A 105 1.13 19.21 -9.27
N TRP A 106 0.54 18.02 -9.31
CA TRP A 106 -0.61 17.65 -8.49
C TRP A 106 -0.24 16.55 -7.51
N ARG A 107 -0.90 16.55 -6.35
CA ARG A 107 -0.76 15.55 -5.29
C ARG A 107 -2.11 14.90 -5.00
N LEU A 108 -2.16 13.58 -5.14
CA LEU A 108 -3.26 12.73 -4.68
C LEU A 108 -2.89 12.13 -3.31
N SER A 109 -3.61 12.52 -2.27
CA SER A 109 -3.47 11.97 -0.91
C SER A 109 -4.56 10.93 -0.66
N LEU A 110 -4.17 9.73 -0.25
CA LEU A 110 -5.08 8.60 0.00
C LEU A 110 -4.85 8.03 1.39
N GLY A 111 -5.96 7.62 2.03
CA GLY A 111 -5.97 6.83 3.26
C GLY A 111 -6.91 5.62 3.11
N ALA A 112 -6.42 4.43 3.45
CA ALA A 112 -7.18 3.20 3.32
C ALA A 112 -6.95 2.17 4.43
N LYS A 113 -7.95 1.31 4.63
CA LYS A 113 -7.88 0.11 5.46
C LYS A 113 -7.65 -1.12 4.59
N VAL A 114 -6.74 -1.98 5.01
CA VAL A 114 -6.46 -3.30 4.40
C VAL A 114 -7.05 -4.37 5.32
N GLN A 115 -7.70 -5.38 4.76
CA GLN A 115 -8.28 -6.46 5.57
C GLN A 115 -7.18 -7.23 6.31
N GLY A 116 -7.42 -7.53 7.59
CA GLY A 116 -6.44 -8.18 8.46
C GLY A 116 -5.41 -7.22 9.09
N GLU A 117 -5.35 -5.96 8.64
CA GLU A 117 -4.44 -4.95 9.17
C GLU A 117 -5.15 -3.99 10.14
N THR A 118 -4.48 -3.60 11.21
CA THR A 118 -5.02 -2.66 12.21
C THR A 118 -4.74 -1.20 11.84
N GLY A 119 -3.67 -0.95 11.07
CA GLY A 119 -3.21 0.37 10.66
C GLY A 119 -4.02 1.03 9.54
N THR A 120 -3.54 2.17 9.07
CA THR A 120 -4.05 2.87 7.88
C THR A 120 -2.91 3.06 6.89
N VAL A 121 -3.10 2.63 5.64
CA VAL A 121 -2.16 2.94 4.56
C VAL A 121 -2.39 4.38 4.15
N GLU A 122 -1.38 5.21 4.30
CA GLU A 122 -1.41 6.62 3.88
C GLU A 122 -0.29 6.92 2.90
N ASN A 123 -0.63 7.48 1.74
CA ASN A 123 0.36 7.94 0.77
C ASN A 123 -0.03 9.26 0.14
N LYS A 124 1.00 10.03 -0.24
CA LYS A 124 0.91 11.24 -1.04
C LYS A 124 1.58 10.96 -2.38
N LEU A 125 0.78 10.88 -3.43
CA LEU A 125 1.19 10.50 -4.77
C LEU A 125 1.31 11.76 -5.63
N VAL A 126 2.50 12.04 -6.14
CA VAL A 126 2.74 13.21 -6.98
C VAL A 126 2.74 12.82 -8.46
N PHE A 127 1.98 13.56 -9.27
CA PHE A 127 1.87 13.38 -10.71
C PHE A 127 1.80 14.75 -11.42
N GLN A 128 1.94 14.76 -12.74
CA GLN A 128 1.91 15.96 -13.55
C GLN A 128 0.62 16.07 -14.36
N ALA A 129 0.01 17.25 -14.34
CA ALA A 129 -1.06 17.60 -15.27
C ALA A 129 -0.46 18.27 -16.51
N VAL A 130 -0.75 17.71 -17.69
CA VAL A 130 -0.25 18.18 -18.99
C VAL A 130 -1.42 18.55 -19.90
N LYS A 131 -1.18 19.42 -20.89
CA LYS A 131 -2.22 19.87 -21.83
C LYS A 131 -2.68 18.75 -22.77
#